data_AF-A0A852GZH0-F1
#
_entry.id   AF-A0A852GZH0-F1
#
_cell.length_a   1.000
_cell.length_b   1.000
_cell.length_c   1.000
_cell.angle_alpha   90.00
_cell.angle_beta   90.00
_cell.angle_gamma   90.00
#
_symmetry.space_group_name_H-M   'P 1'
#
loop_
_entity.id
_entity.type
_entity.pdbx_description
1 polymer ?
#
loop_
_entity_poly.entity_id
_entity_poly.type
_entity_poly.pdbx_seq_one_letter_code
_entity_poly.pdbx_strand_id
1 'polypeptide(L)' 'VEHTTGIPHSPTGQGLVERMHQVLKDYLDRQKGMETDAQQRLHRVLFTLNFLCLMGDREEPPVVVHHQNL' A
#
# COMPACT_ATOMS: atom_id res chain seq x y z
N VAL A 1 4.19 -16.01 -15.85
CA VAL A 1 4.36 -15.59 -14.45
C VAL A 1 5.12 -16.69 -13.74
N GLU A 2 6.24 -16.38 -13.11
CA GLU A 2 7.01 -17.33 -12.31
C GLU A 2 6.57 -17.23 -10.85
N HIS A 3 6.41 -18.37 -10.17
CA HIS A 3 5.93 -18.43 -8.78
C HIS A 3 7.08 -18.79 -7.84
N THR A 4 7.37 -17.90 -6.89
CA THR A 4 8.36 -18.15 -5.83
C THR A 4 7.66 -18.13 -4.48
N THR A 5 7.93 -19.14 -3.65
CA THR A 5 7.43 -19.24 -2.26
C THR A 5 8.56 -19.00 -1.28
N GLY A 6 8.25 -18.37 -0.14
CA GLY A 6 9.22 -18.12 0.92
C GLY A 6 9.52 -19.35 1.80
N ILE A 7 10.31 -19.11 2.84
CA ILE A 7 10.65 -20.13 3.83
C ILE A 7 9.40 -20.47 4.66
N PRO A 8 9.08 -21.77 4.85
CA PRO A 8 7.95 -22.17 5.68
C PRO A 8 8.02 -21.54 7.09
N HIS A 9 6.87 -21.06 7.57
CA HIS A 9 6.70 -20.43 8.89
C HIS A 9 7.56 -19.18 9.15
N SER A 10 8.23 -18.62 8.12
CA SER A 10 8.99 -17.38 8.24
C SER A 10 8.41 -16.31 7.30
N PRO A 11 7.79 -15.24 7.84
CA PRO A 11 7.25 -14.15 7.03
C PRO A 11 8.35 -13.19 6.51
N THR A 12 9.60 -13.37 6.93
CA THR A 12 10.68 -12.37 6.73
C THR A 12 10.93 -12.03 5.27
N GLY A 13 10.73 -12.98 4.34
CA GLY A 13 10.85 -12.75 2.90
C GLY A 13 9.80 -11.79 2.32
N GLN A 14 8.73 -11.49 3.05
CA GLN A 14 7.62 -10.63 2.62
C GLN A 14 7.41 -9.41 3.53
N GLY A 15 8.38 -9.12 4.41
CA GLY A 15 8.23 -8.06 5.42
C GLY A 15 7.93 -6.66 4.86
N LEU A 16 8.30 -6.37 3.61
CA LEU A 16 7.92 -5.11 2.96
C LEU A 16 6.40 -5.04 2.71
N VAL A 17 5.82 -6.09 2.13
CA VAL A 17 4.38 -6.16 1.84
C VAL A 17 3.59 -6.15 3.15
N GLU A 18 4.05 -6.89 4.16
CA GLU A 18 3.42 -6.91 5.48
C GLU A 18 3.45 -5.53 6.17
N ARG A 19 4.56 -4.80 6.06
CA ARG A 19 4.64 -3.42 6.57
C ARG A 19 3.67 -2.49 5.84
N MET A 20 3.59 -2.59 4.52
CA MET A 20 2.64 -1.81 3.72
C MET A 20 1.19 -2.16 4.06
N HIS A 21 0.89 -3.41 4.42
CA HIS A 21 -0.42 -3.82 4.91
C HIS A 21 -0.80 -3.12 6.22
N GLN A 22 0.15 -2.94 7.14
CA GLN A 22 -0.10 -2.16 8.36
C GLN A 22 -0.35 -0.68 8.05
N VAL A 23 0.42 -0.08 7.14
CA VAL A 23 0.18 1.30 6.69
C VAL A 23 -1.23 1.44 6.09
N LEU A 24 -1.67 0.46 5.29
CA LEU A 24 -3.01 0.45 4.71
C LEU A 24 -4.10 0.43 5.80
N LYS A 25 -3.95 -0.42 6.83
CA LYS A 25 -4.89 -0.48 7.96
C LYS A 25 -4.94 0.83 8.73
N ASP A 26 -3.78 1.41 9.03
CA ASP A 26 -3.70 2.68 9.74
C ASP A 26 -4.45 3.81 9.00
N TYR A 27 -4.36 3.86 7.67
CA TYR A 27 -5.10 4.84 6.87
C TYR A 27 -6.60 4.56 6.83
N LEU A 28 -7.00 3.28 6.77
CA LEU A 28 -8.41 2.88 6.84
C LEU A 28 -9.03 3.26 8.19
N ASP A 29 -8.30 3.09 9.29
CA ASP A 29 -8.75 3.44 10.64
C ASP A 29 -8.82 4.97 10.84
N ARG A 30 -7.89 5.71 10.23
CA ARG A 30 -7.87 7.19 10.26
C ARG A 30 -8.90 7.83 9.33
N GLN A 31 -9.49 7.08 8.41
CA GLN A 31 -10.44 7.60 7.45
C GLN A 31 -11.69 8.12 8.16
N LYS A 32 -11.86 9.44 8.17
CA LYS A 32 -13.07 10.11 8.68
C LYS A 32 -14.07 10.27 7.53
N GLY A 33 -15.32 9.85 7.75
CA GLY A 33 -16.41 9.99 6.79
C GLY A 33 -17.56 9.02 7.02
N MET A 34 -18.72 9.31 6.42
CA MET A 34 -19.92 8.46 6.44
C MET A 34 -19.88 7.32 5.40
N GLU A 35 -18.78 7.17 4.66
CA GLU A 35 -18.62 6.10 3.67
C GLU A 35 -18.70 4.74 4.39
N THR A 36 -19.87 4.10 4.33
CA THR A 36 -20.08 2.78 4.96
C THR A 36 -19.63 1.64 4.06
N ASP A 37 -19.53 1.90 2.75
CA ASP A 37 -19.09 0.90 1.79
C ASP A 37 -17.58 0.64 1.90
N ALA A 38 -17.23 -0.64 2.08
CA ALA A 38 -15.85 -1.06 2.31
C ALA A 38 -14.97 -0.85 1.07
N GLN A 39 -15.50 -1.02 -0.14
CA GLN A 39 -14.73 -0.86 -1.38
C GLN A 39 -14.41 0.60 -1.64
N GLN A 40 -15.38 1.50 -1.45
CA GLN A 40 -15.18 2.94 -1.57
C GLN A 40 -14.11 3.43 -0.58
N ARG A 41 -14.17 2.96 0.67
CA ARG A 41 -13.15 3.25 1.68
C ARG A 41 -11.76 2.83 1.23
N LEU A 42 -11.64 1.58 0.77
CA LEU A 42 -10.38 1.03 0.26
C LEU A 42 -9.85 1.80 -0.94
N HIS A 43 -10.69 2.13 -1.92
CA HIS A 43 -10.29 2.88 -3.12
C HIS A 43 -9.74 4.26 -2.75
N ARG A 44 -10.38 4.96 -1.82
CA ARG A 44 -9.93 6.28 -1.37
C ARG A 44 -8.57 6.20 -0.67
N VAL A 45 -8.35 5.20 0.18
CA VAL A 45 -7.05 4.99 0.83
C VAL A 45 -5.97 4.62 -0.19
N LEU A 46 -6.25 3.69 -1.11
CA LEU A 46 -5.32 3.31 -2.17
C LEU A 46 -4.96 4.48 -3.08
N PHE A 47 -5.93 5.32 -3.43
CA PHE A 47 -5.66 6.54 -4.20
C PHE A 47 -4.70 7.46 -3.43
N THR A 48 -4.96 7.68 -2.15
CA THR A 48 -4.11 8.52 -1.30
C THR A 48 -2.67 7.97 -1.23
N LEU A 49 -2.52 6.68 -0.96
CA LEU A 49 -1.19 6.06 -0.82
C LEU A 49 -0.40 6.03 -2.14
N ASN A 50 -1.06 5.80 -3.29
CA ASN A 50 -0.36 5.62 -4.57
C ASN A 50 -0.13 6.93 -5.34
N PHE A 51 -0.99 7.93 -5.18
CA PHE A 51 -0.97 9.14 -6.00
C PHE A 51 -0.61 10.41 -5.22
N LEU A 52 -0.87 10.44 -3.91
CA LEU A 52 -0.74 11.68 -3.11
C LEU A 52 0.33 11.58 -2.02
N CYS A 53 0.69 10.37 -1.58
CA CYS A 53 1.60 10.20 -0.45
C CYS A 53 3.05 10.04 -0.92
N LEU A 54 3.93 10.83 -0.32
CA LEU A 54 5.37 10.59 -0.34
C LEU A 54 5.72 9.71 0.87
N MET A 55 6.35 8.56 0.63
CA MET A 55 6.73 7.64 1.70
C MET A 55 8.25 7.57 1.86
N GLY A 56 8.70 7.73 3.11
CA GLY A 56 10.13 7.70 3.44
C GLY A 56 10.84 8.97 2.97
N ASP A 57 11.93 8.77 2.25
CA ASP A 57 12.81 9.79 1.66
C ASP A 57 12.46 10.11 0.19
N ARG A 58 11.38 9.54 -0.35
CA ARG A 58 11.00 9.76 -1.75
C ARG A 58 10.45 11.16 -1.96
N GLU A 59 10.91 11.80 -3.02
CA GLU A 59 10.42 13.11 -3.49
C GLU A 59 9.19 12.97 -4.40
N GLU A 60 8.95 11.78 -4.95
CA GLU A 60 7.89 11.50 -5.92
C GLU A 60 6.92 10.40 -5.44
N PRO A 61 5.61 10.51 -5.78
CA PRO A 61 4.62 9.52 -5.39
C PRO A 61 4.78 8.21 -6.18
N PRO A 62 4.29 7.07 -5.65
CA PRO A 62 4.46 5.76 -6.28
C PRO A 62 4.04 5.68 -7.76
N VAL A 63 2.99 6.40 -8.16
CA VAL A 63 2.54 6.45 -9.55
C VAL A 63 3.60 7.01 -10.50
N VAL A 64 4.33 8.06 -10.11
CA VAL A 64 5.35 8.70 -10.94
C VAL A 64 6.53 7.76 -11.10
N VAL A 65 7.00 7.19 -9.99
CA VAL A 65 8.08 6.20 -10.00
C VAL A 65 7.71 5.00 -10.86
N HIS A 66 6.49 4.46 -10.75
CA HIS A 66 6.06 3.33 -11.57
C HIS A 66 6.11 3.67 -13.07
N HIS A 67 5.66 4.87 -13.45
CA HIS A 67 5.63 5.29 -14.85
C HIS A 67 7.02 5.55 -15.44
N GLN A 68 7.97 6.07 -14.65
CA GLN A 68 9.35 6.26 -15.08
C GLN A 68 10.12 4.94 -15.32
N ASN A 69 9.65 3.83 -14.73
CA ASN A 69 10.27 2.50 -14.84
C ASN A 69 9.60 1.59 -15.88
N LEU A 70 8.67 2.13 -16.68
CA LEU A 70 8.03 1.46 -17.82
C LEU A 70 8.70 1.88 -19.13
#